data_AF-A0A8T4TYJ3-F1
#
_entry.id   AF-A0A8T4TYJ3-F1
#
_cell.length_a   1.000
_cell.length_b   1.000
_cell.length_c   1.000
_cell.angle_alpha   90.00
_cell.angle_beta   90.00
_cell.angle_gamma   90.00
#
_symmetry.space_group_name_H-M   'P 1'
#
loop_
_entity.id
_entity.type
_entity.pdbx_description
1 polymer ?
#
loop_
_entity_poly.entity_id
_entity_poly.type
_entity_poly.pdbx_seq_one_letter_code
_entity_poly.pdbx_strand_id
1 'polypeptide(L)' 'MLTHCPECKGPLHVGQGKFPDGLYSLQYCKKCGFKTEKPLTNKDMKF' A
#
# COMPACT_ATOMS: atom_id res chain seq x y z
N MET A 1 4.89 11.83 -0.29
CA MET A 1 4.90 11.58 1.17
C MET A 1 5.43 10.17 1.40
N LEU A 2 6.57 10.00 2.10
CA LEU A 2 7.08 8.67 2.44
C LEU A 2 6.18 8.02 3.50
N THR A 3 5.48 6.94 3.15
CA THR A 3 4.74 6.14 4.13
C THR A 3 5.74 5.40 5.01
N HIS A 4 5.86 5.82 6.26
CA HIS A 4 6.53 5.06 7.31
C HIS A 4 5.52 4.20 8.05
N CYS A 5 5.94 3.00 8.46
CA CYS A 5 5.10 2.12 9.25
C CYS A 5 4.75 2.80 10.59
N PRO A 6 3.45 2.90 10.98
CA PRO A 6 3.08 3.55 12.24
C PRO A 6 3.65 2.81 13.46
N GLU A 7 3.83 1.49 13.37
CA GLU A 7 4.35 0.68 14.48
C GLU A 7 5.87 0.78 14.62
N CYS A 8 6.62 0.53 13.55
CA CYS A 8 8.07 0.40 13.63
C CYS A 8 8.86 1.56 13.01
N LYS A 9 8.16 2.60 12.52
CA LYS A 9 8.72 3.74 11.76
C LYS A 9 9.62 3.31 10.60
N GLY A 10 9.52 2.05 10.18
CA GLY A 10 10.33 1.47 9.12
C GLY A 10 9.84 1.88 7.73
N PRO A 11 10.66 1.67 6.70
CA PRO A 11 10.22 1.86 5.32
C PRO A 11 9.07 0.90 5.02
N LEU A 12 7.99 1.45 4.49
CA LEU A 12 6.85 0.67 4.00
C LEU A 12 7.08 0.37 2.52
N HIS A 13 7.06 -0.91 2.16
CA HIS A 13 7.11 -1.32 0.77
C HIS A 13 5.70 -1.25 0.17
N VAL A 14 5.58 -0.56 -0.96
CA VAL A 14 4.34 -0.47 -1.71
C VAL A 14 4.49 -1.28 -2.99
N GLY A 15 3.57 -2.21 -3.22
CA GLY A 15 3.41 -2.94 -4.46
C GLY A 15 2.01 -2.73 -5.01
N GLN A 16 1.85 -2.93 -6.31
CA GLN A 16 0.53 -3.01 -6.93
C GLN A 16 0.26 -4.44 -7.38
N GLY A 17 -0.90 -4.96 -6.99
CA GLY A 17 -1.43 -6.22 -7.49
C GLY A 17 -2.60 -5.95 -8.43
N LYS A 18 -2.57 -6.58 -9.60
CA LYS A 18 -3.73 -6.63 -10.50
C LYS A 18 -4.52 -7.88 -10.18
N PHE A 19 -5.74 -7.69 -9.69
CA PHE A 19 -6.69 -8.74 -9.37
C PHE A 19 -7.82 -8.73 -10.40
N PRO A 20 -8.63 -9.81 -10.52
CA PRO A 20 -9.78 -9.83 -11.41
C PRO A 20 -10.79 -8.71 -11.11
N ASP A 21 -10.94 -8.32 -9.84
CA ASP A 21 -11.81 -7.23 -9.39
C ASP A 21 -11.23 -5.82 -9.64
N GLY A 22 -9.94 -5.68 -9.95
CA GLY A 22 -9.31 -4.39 -10.20
C GLY A 22 -7.85 -4.27 -9.73
N LEU A 23 -7.35 -3.04 -9.67
CA LEU A 23 -6.01 -2.74 -9.15
C LEU A 23 -6.08 -2.54 -7.64
N TYR A 24 -5.13 -3.12 -6.92
CA TYR A 24 -5.00 -2.97 -5.47
C TYR A 24 -3.57 -2.52 -5.13
N SER A 25 -3.47 -1.54 -4.24
CA SER A 25 -2.20 -1.19 -3.59
C SER A 25 -2.00 -2.09 -2.38
N LEU A 26 -0.92 -2.84 -2.40
CA LEU A 26 -0.45 -3.64 -1.29
C LEU A 26 0.68 -2.89 -0.61
N GLN A 27 0.51 -2.58 0.66
CA GLN A 27 1.49 -1.87 1.47
C GLN A 27 1.93 -2.77 2.61
N TYR A 28 3.22 -3.06 2.71
CA TYR A 28 3.73 -3.96 3.73
C TYR A 28 5.08 -3.51 4.30
N CYS A 29 5.30 -3.74 5.59
CA CYS A 29 6.56 -3.46 6.26
C CYS A 29 7.29 -4.76 6.56
N LYS A 30 8.46 -4.97 5.94
CA LYS A 30 9.32 -6.14 6.21
C LYS A 30 9.93 -6.14 7.61
N LYS A 31 9.89 -5.01 8.33
CA LYS A 31 10.55 -4.84 9.63
C LYS A 31 9.69 -5.28 10.81
N CYS A 32 8.40 -4.93 10.78
CA CYS A 32 7.44 -5.32 11.83
C CYS A 32 6.32 -6.25 11.35
N GLY A 33 6.24 -6.56 10.04
CA GLY A 33 5.22 -7.46 9.49
C GLY A 33 3.87 -6.80 9.20
N PHE A 34 3.74 -5.49 9.43
CA PHE A 34 2.54 -4.72 9.10
C PHE A 34 2.17 -4.88 7.62
N LYS A 35 0.90 -5.19 7.31
CA LYS A 35 0.39 -5.32 5.94
C LYS A 35 -0.97 -4.64 5.84
N THR A 36 -1.17 -3.82 4.82
CA THR A 36 -2.44 -3.18 4.51
C THR A 36 -2.70 -3.23 3.01
N GLU A 37 -3.95 -3.47 2.65
CA GLU A 37 -4.38 -3.72 1.28
C GLU A 37 -5.46 -2.69 1.00
N LYS A 38 -5.24 -1.81 0.02
CA LYS A 38 -6.19 -0.78 -0.35
C LYS A 38 -6.57 -0.95 -1.82
N PRO A 39 -7.87 -1.01 -2.16
CA PRO A 39 -8.27 -0.95 -3.56
C PRO A 39 -7.75 0.36 -4.15
N LEU A 40 -7.07 0.26 -5.27
CA LEU A 40 -6.59 1.41 -6.03
C LEU A 40 -7.78 1.96 -6.83
N THR A 41 -8.81 2.42 -6.12
CA THR A 41 -9.96 3.07 -6.77
C THR A 41 -9.47 4.35 -7.45
N ASN A 42 -9.86 4.55 -8.70
CA ASN A 42 -9.46 5.64 -9.58
C ASN A 42 -9.79 7.08 -9.08
N LYS A 43 -10.25 7.23 -7.83
CA LYS A 43 -10.57 8.51 -7.18
C LYS A 43 -9.33 9.35 -6.83
N ASP A 44 -8.14 8.76 -6.85
CA ASP A 44 -6.86 9.47 -6.67
C ASP A 44 -6.24 9.99 -7.99
N MET A 45 -6.77 9.58 -9.15
CA MET A 45 -6.46 10.21 -10.44
C MET A 45 -7.31 11.47 -10.60
N LYS A 46 -7.02 12.48 -9.78
CA LYS A 46 -7.61 13.81 -9.94
C LYS A 46 -6.97 14.44 -11.19
N PHE A 47 -7.67 14.30 -12.32
CA PHE A 47 -7.41 15.01 -13.58
C PHE A 47 -7.52 16.53 -13.39
#